data_AF-B4J361-F1
#
_entry.id   AF-B4J361-F1
#
_cell.length_a   1.000
_cell.length_b   1.000
_cell.length_c   1.000
_cell.angle_alpha   90.00
_cell.angle_beta   90.00
_cell.angle_gamma   90.00
#
_symmetry.space_group_name_H-M   'P 1'
#
loop_
_entity.id
_entity.type
_entity.pdbx_description
1 polymer ?
#
loop_
_entity_poly.entity_id
_entity_poly.type
_entity_poly.pdbx_seq_one_letter_code
_entity_poly.pdbx_strand_id
1 'polypeptide(L)'
;MSATNNQSDQTEESVTKQVPFHVNTELHSDIEKLMKPRIEMLQKIVTTRMSSEAPTANGIETEGYWWPECRIYSPIHYMSEMNDFMSLTRNALICLTEELQVIQAKFQDLNESEPSEKLGPLVSYAEKCYSYCKMQFYPRNRLHHKIIKTKNIEDHTILKIIDEIIFTTLQMRMTRLKSMIEDFCALVEVKWDLNEKDAAAAAGATSPNETSV
;
A
#
# COMPACT_ATOMS: atom_id res chain seq x y z
N MET A 1 -21.98 51.46 -20.15
CA MET A 1 -20.55 51.13 -20.06
C MET A 1 -20.48 49.86 -19.25
N SER A 2 -20.66 48.70 -19.87
CA SER A 2 -19.70 47.92 -20.67
C SER A 2 -19.08 46.82 -19.79
N ALA A 3 -19.26 45.61 -20.30
CA ALA A 3 -19.04 44.31 -19.68
C ALA A 3 -17.55 43.92 -19.52
N THR A 4 -17.38 42.73 -18.94
CA THR A 4 -16.25 41.78 -19.08
C THR A 4 -14.96 42.16 -18.34
N ASN A 5 -14.25 41.26 -17.68
CA ASN A 5 -14.01 39.86 -18.01
C ASN A 5 -13.69 39.03 -16.75
N ASN A 6 -14.37 37.88 -16.61
CA ASN A 6 -13.87 36.73 -15.87
C ASN A 6 -12.71 36.14 -16.67
N GLN A 7 -11.58 35.87 -16.02
CA GLN A 7 -10.57 34.97 -16.56
C GLN A 7 -10.33 33.89 -15.51
N SER A 8 -11.13 32.84 -15.66
CA SER A 8 -10.94 31.55 -15.02
C SER A 8 -9.70 30.93 -15.64
N ASP A 9 -8.62 30.83 -14.89
CA ASP A 9 -7.47 29.99 -15.26
C ASP A 9 -7.94 28.54 -15.24
N GLN A 10 -8.24 28.02 -16.43
CA GLN A 10 -8.35 26.59 -16.67
C GLN A 10 -6.94 26.02 -16.66
N THR A 11 -6.56 25.45 -15.52
CA THR A 11 -5.46 24.49 -15.48
C THR A 11 -5.99 23.20 -16.10
N GLU A 12 -5.77 23.03 -17.41
CA GLU A 12 -5.96 21.75 -18.08
C GLU A 12 -4.96 20.75 -17.49
N GLU A 13 -5.40 19.98 -16.49
CA GLU A 13 -4.81 18.68 -16.17
C GLU A 13 -4.94 17.81 -17.42
N SER A 14 -3.86 17.70 -18.18
CA SER A 14 -3.70 16.65 -19.17
C SER A 14 -3.62 15.32 -18.43
N VAL A 15 -4.79 14.74 -18.16
CA VAL A 15 -4.91 13.34 -17.75
C VAL A 15 -4.43 12.50 -18.93
N THR A 16 -3.14 12.19 -18.96
CA THR A 16 -2.58 11.15 -19.81
C THR A 16 -3.27 9.86 -19.42
N LYS A 17 -4.24 9.42 -20.25
CA LYS A 17 -4.87 8.11 -20.12
C LYS A 17 -3.77 7.06 -20.12
N GLN A 18 -3.47 6.48 -18.96
CA GLN A 18 -2.55 5.37 -18.88
C GLN A 18 -3.15 4.17 -19.61
N VAL A 19 -2.35 3.52 -20.45
CA VAL A 19 -2.78 2.34 -21.21
C VAL A 19 -2.77 1.13 -20.26
N PRO A 20 -3.87 0.36 -20.17
CA PRO A 20 -3.90 -0.83 -19.33
C PRO A 20 -3.10 -1.99 -19.94
N PHE A 21 -2.45 -2.76 -19.05
CA PHE A 21 -1.73 -4.00 -19.32
C PHE A 21 -2.71 -5.15 -19.42
N HIS A 22 -2.84 -5.72 -20.61
CA HIS A 22 -3.75 -6.83 -20.87
C HIS A 22 -3.04 -8.17 -20.59
N VAL A 23 -3.33 -8.77 -19.44
CA VAL A 23 -2.70 -10.03 -19.00
C VAL A 23 -3.64 -11.21 -19.13
N ASN A 24 -3.08 -12.43 -19.18
CA ASN A 24 -3.91 -13.63 -19.11
C ASN A 24 -4.61 -13.78 -17.74
N THR A 25 -5.67 -14.58 -17.70
CA THR A 25 -6.50 -14.77 -16.49
C THR A 25 -5.71 -15.34 -15.31
N GLU A 26 -4.70 -16.19 -15.57
CA GLU A 26 -3.88 -16.81 -14.53
C GLU A 26 -3.00 -15.79 -13.81
N LEU A 27 -2.26 -14.97 -14.56
CA LEU A 27 -1.42 -13.89 -14.04
C LEU A 27 -2.25 -12.84 -13.31
N HIS A 28 -3.42 -12.48 -13.84
CA HIS A 28 -4.36 -11.58 -13.15
C HIS A 28 -4.77 -12.15 -11.79
N SER A 29 -5.20 -13.41 -11.74
CA SER A 29 -5.56 -14.10 -10.50
C SER A 29 -4.41 -14.11 -9.50
N ASP A 30 -3.18 -14.34 -9.95
CA ASP A 30 -2.01 -14.35 -9.08
C ASP A 30 -1.69 -12.96 -8.52
N ILE A 31 -1.78 -11.92 -9.34
CA ILE A 31 -1.61 -10.53 -8.91
C ILE A 31 -2.68 -10.18 -7.86
N GLU A 32 -3.95 -10.50 -8.10
CA GLU A 32 -5.01 -10.26 -7.12
C GLU A 32 -4.79 -11.00 -5.81
N LYS A 33 -4.44 -12.29 -5.87
CA LYS A 33 -4.18 -13.12 -4.68
C LYS A 33 -3.04 -12.58 -3.84
N LEU A 34 -1.99 -12.04 -4.46
CA LEU A 34 -0.83 -11.50 -3.76
C LEU A 34 -1.07 -10.06 -3.28
N MET A 35 -1.60 -9.18 -4.12
CA MET A 35 -1.65 -7.75 -3.85
C MET A 35 -2.87 -7.32 -3.03
N LYS A 36 -4.02 -7.98 -3.18
CA LYS A 36 -5.23 -7.60 -2.44
C LYS A 36 -5.06 -7.71 -0.91
N PRO A 37 -4.52 -8.81 -0.36
CA PRO A 37 -4.27 -8.88 1.09
C PRO A 37 -3.27 -7.82 1.55
N ARG A 38 -2.30 -7.45 0.71
CA ARG A 38 -1.29 -6.42 1.01
C ARG A 38 -1.93 -5.03 1.08
N ILE A 39 -2.79 -4.68 0.13
CA ILE A 39 -3.56 -3.44 0.15
C ILE A 39 -4.42 -3.36 1.42
N GLU A 40 -5.10 -4.44 1.79
CA GLU A 40 -5.91 -4.48 3.01
C GLU A 40 -5.07 -4.28 4.28
N MET A 41 -3.90 -4.92 4.38
CA MET A 41 -2.97 -4.70 5.49
C MET A 41 -2.44 -3.26 5.53
N LEU A 42 -2.06 -2.70 4.39
CA LEU A 42 -1.60 -1.32 4.30
C LEU A 42 -2.71 -0.33 4.66
N GLN A 43 -3.96 -0.58 4.26
CA GLN A 43 -5.10 0.23 4.64
C GLN A 43 -5.31 0.24 6.17
N LYS A 44 -5.14 -0.91 6.84
CA LYS A 44 -5.17 -0.97 8.31
C LYS A 44 -4.10 -0.10 8.95
N ILE A 45 -2.89 -0.09 8.38
CA ILE A 45 -1.80 0.74 8.86
C ILE A 45 -2.11 2.22 8.64
N VAL A 46 -2.46 2.61 7.42
CA VAL A 46 -2.73 4.01 7.01
C VAL A 46 -3.89 4.64 7.78
N THR A 47 -4.85 3.83 8.24
CA THR A 47 -5.98 4.31 9.05
C THR A 47 -5.66 4.46 10.54
N THR A 48 -4.49 4.00 11.00
CA THR A 48 -4.06 4.23 12.39
C THR A 48 -3.69 5.70 12.60
N ARG A 49 -3.96 6.21 13.81
CA ARG A 49 -3.74 7.60 14.22
C ARG A 49 -3.08 7.60 15.59
N MET A 50 -2.07 8.44 15.76
CA MET A 50 -1.54 8.72 17.09
C MET A 50 -2.42 9.78 17.75
N SER A 51 -2.90 9.51 18.97
CA SER A 51 -3.74 10.42 19.75
C SER A 51 -3.09 10.65 21.12
N SER A 52 -3.03 11.91 21.53
CA SER A 52 -2.69 12.26 22.91
C SER A 52 -3.94 12.08 23.77
N GLU A 53 -3.93 11.15 24.71
CA GLU A 53 -4.95 11.14 25.76
C GLU A 53 -4.59 12.22 26.78
N ALA A 54 -5.51 13.18 26.95
CA ALA A 54 -5.47 14.02 28.14
C ALA A 54 -5.76 13.13 29.36
N PRO A 55 -5.05 13.31 30.49
CA PRO A 55 -5.39 12.61 31.72
C PRO A 55 -6.89 12.80 31.99
N THR A 56 -7.62 11.69 32.12
CA THR A 56 -9.08 11.72 32.21
C THR A 56 -9.52 12.66 33.32
N ALA A 57 -10.48 13.54 33.02
CA ALA A 57 -11.04 14.55 33.93
C ALA A 57 -11.73 13.96 35.18
N ASN A 58 -11.64 12.66 35.40
CA ASN A 58 -12.33 11.94 36.48
C ASN A 58 -11.52 11.90 37.78
N GLY A 59 -10.36 12.56 37.87
CA GLY A 59 -9.65 12.79 39.13
C GLY A 59 -9.23 11.50 39.87
N ILE A 60 -9.28 10.35 39.21
CA ILE A 60 -8.64 9.15 39.72
C ILE A 60 -7.16 9.36 39.44
N GLU A 61 -6.47 9.89 40.44
CA GLU A 61 -5.02 9.79 40.53
C GLU A 61 -4.68 8.30 40.42
N THR A 62 -4.38 7.84 39.21
CA THR A 62 -3.70 6.56 39.04
C THR A 62 -2.32 6.75 39.66
N GLU A 63 -2.22 6.41 40.95
CA GLU A 63 -0.98 6.33 41.70
C GLU A 63 0.06 5.56 40.86
N GLY A 64 0.92 6.28 40.14
CA GLY A 64 2.00 5.71 39.33
C GLY A 64 2.11 6.17 37.88
N TYR A 65 1.07 6.74 37.27
CA TYR A 65 1.10 7.15 35.85
C TYR A 65 1.09 8.69 35.73
N TRP A 66 2.25 9.29 35.96
CA TRP A 66 2.44 10.74 36.03
C TRP A 66 2.73 11.39 34.66
N TRP A 67 2.64 10.64 33.55
CA TRP A 67 2.99 11.15 32.21
C TRP A 67 1.89 10.85 31.17
N PRO A 68 1.58 11.78 30.25
CA PRO A 68 0.57 11.56 29.20
C PRO A 68 0.96 10.39 28.28
N GLU A 69 0.06 9.43 28.11
CA GLU A 69 0.27 8.33 27.17
C GLU A 69 -0.21 8.73 25.77
N CYS A 70 0.74 8.87 24.82
CA CYS A 70 0.38 8.83 23.41
C CYS A 70 -0.10 7.41 23.07
N ARG A 71 -1.37 7.26 22.68
CA ARG A 71 -1.96 6.00 22.21
C ARG A 71 -2.03 5.98 20.70
N ILE A 72 -1.88 4.81 20.10
CA ILE A 72 -2.04 4.62 18.65
C ILE A 72 -3.40 3.97 18.41
N TYR A 73 -4.38 4.76 17.99
CA TYR A 73 -5.72 4.29 17.71
C TYR A 73 -5.88 3.89 16.25
N SER A 74 -6.49 2.73 15.95
CA SER A 74 -7.05 2.45 14.63
C SER A 74 -8.56 2.37 14.74
N PRO A 75 -9.34 3.00 13.84
CA PRO A 75 -10.79 2.80 13.77
C PRO A 75 -11.21 1.34 13.57
N ILE A 76 -10.26 0.51 13.14
CA ILE A 76 -10.48 -0.89 12.76
C ILE A 76 -9.84 -1.85 13.79
N HIS A 77 -8.95 -1.36 14.67
CA HIS A 77 -8.22 -2.19 15.65
C HIS A 77 -7.88 -1.41 16.93
N TYR A 78 -8.02 -2.04 18.09
CA TYR A 78 -7.44 -1.51 19.33
C TYR A 78 -5.94 -1.83 19.34
N MET A 79 -5.12 -0.84 19.03
CA MET A 79 -3.68 -0.86 19.31
C MET A 79 -3.46 0.04 20.52
N SER A 80 -2.71 -0.41 21.50
CA SER A 80 -2.35 0.42 22.66
C SER A 80 -0.93 0.95 22.56
N GLU A 81 -0.07 0.30 21.77
CA GLU A 81 1.37 0.57 21.78
C GLU A 81 2.01 0.67 20.39
N MET A 82 3.12 1.40 20.33
CA MET A 82 3.98 1.50 19.15
C MET A 82 4.57 0.15 18.71
N ASN A 83 4.74 -0.79 19.65
CA ASN A 83 5.17 -2.15 19.33
C ASN A 83 4.19 -2.87 18.39
N ASP A 84 2.89 -2.70 18.61
CA ASP A 84 1.84 -3.32 17.81
C ASP A 84 1.82 -2.72 16.40
N PHE A 85 1.91 -1.38 16.31
CA PHE A 85 1.98 -0.67 15.04
C PHE A 85 3.21 -1.09 14.22
N MET A 86 4.38 -1.16 14.84
CA MET A 86 5.61 -1.60 14.17
C MET A 86 5.55 -3.06 13.75
N SER A 87 4.96 -3.93 14.57
CA SER A 87 4.79 -5.35 14.24
C SER A 87 3.83 -5.55 13.07
N LEU A 88 2.70 -4.84 13.08
CA LEU A 88 1.76 -4.84 11.96
C LEU A 88 2.43 -4.34 10.67
N THR A 89 3.17 -3.23 10.76
CA THR A 89 3.90 -2.67 9.62
C THR A 89 4.93 -3.64 9.06
N ARG A 90 5.70 -4.29 9.94
CA ARG A 90 6.66 -5.32 9.53
C ARG A 90 5.98 -6.49 8.83
N ASN A 91 4.85 -6.97 9.37
CA ASN A 91 4.10 -8.07 8.78
C ASN A 91 3.49 -7.71 7.42
N ALA A 92 3.08 -6.46 7.20
CA ALA A 92 2.61 -6.02 5.89
C ALA A 92 3.72 -6.01 4.83
N LEU A 93 4.97 -5.74 5.26
CA LEU A 93 6.14 -5.61 4.39
C LEU A 93 6.92 -6.91 4.19
N ILE A 94 6.76 -7.89 5.09
CA ILE A 94 7.48 -9.17 4.98
C ILE A 94 7.07 -9.89 3.70
N CYS A 95 8.05 -10.38 2.96
CA CYS A 95 7.87 -11.08 1.68
C CYS A 95 7.31 -10.22 0.52
N LEU A 96 6.94 -8.96 0.75
CA LEU A 96 6.33 -8.12 -0.31
C LEU A 96 7.31 -7.86 -1.46
N THR A 97 8.58 -7.62 -1.16
CA THR A 97 9.62 -7.42 -2.18
C THR A 97 9.72 -8.65 -3.08
N GLU A 98 9.78 -9.83 -2.47
CA GLU A 98 9.89 -11.11 -3.16
C GLU A 98 8.63 -11.41 -3.99
N GLU A 99 7.44 -11.15 -3.44
CA GLU A 99 6.17 -11.29 -4.17
C GLU A 99 6.12 -10.38 -5.40
N LEU A 100 6.54 -9.12 -5.28
CA LEU A 100 6.61 -8.19 -6.40
C LEU A 100 7.65 -8.61 -7.45
N GLN A 101 8.79 -9.16 -7.01
CA GLN A 101 9.80 -9.71 -7.92
C GLN A 101 9.29 -10.93 -8.69
N VAL A 102 8.49 -11.80 -8.05
CA VAL A 102 7.84 -12.93 -8.72
C VAL A 102 6.89 -12.44 -9.81
N ILE A 103 6.07 -11.42 -9.51
CA ILE A 103 5.19 -10.81 -10.52
C ILE A 103 6.02 -10.21 -11.66
N GLN A 104 7.09 -9.48 -11.33
CA GLN A 104 7.98 -8.87 -12.32
C GLN A 104 8.62 -9.90 -13.25
N ALA A 105 9.08 -11.03 -12.71
CA ALA A 105 9.64 -12.13 -13.50
C ALA A 105 8.61 -12.71 -14.47
N LYS A 106 7.35 -12.91 -14.03
CA LYS A 106 6.28 -13.38 -14.92
C LYS A 106 6.02 -12.45 -16.11
N PHE A 107 6.08 -11.13 -15.90
CA PHE A 107 5.98 -10.17 -17.01
C PHE A 107 7.17 -10.25 -17.97
N GLN A 108 8.39 -10.46 -17.45
CA GLN A 108 9.58 -10.64 -18.27
C GLN A 108 9.51 -11.91 -19.12
N ASP A 109 9.03 -13.02 -18.56
CA ASP A 109 8.84 -14.29 -19.28
C ASP A 109 7.83 -14.16 -20.43
N LEU A 110 6.86 -13.25 -20.31
CA LEU A 110 5.89 -12.93 -21.36
C LEU A 110 6.39 -11.90 -22.38
N ASN A 111 7.63 -11.42 -22.26
CA ASN A 111 8.20 -10.30 -23.02
C ASN A 111 7.41 -8.98 -22.87
N GLU A 112 6.75 -8.77 -21.73
CA GLU A 112 6.03 -7.54 -21.41
C GLU A 112 6.95 -6.59 -20.62
N SER A 113 7.67 -5.72 -21.33
CA SER A 113 8.67 -4.83 -20.73
C SER A 113 8.05 -3.69 -19.90
N GLU A 114 6.94 -3.10 -20.37
CA GLU A 114 6.33 -1.92 -19.72
C GLU A 114 5.80 -2.20 -18.30
N PRO A 115 5.05 -3.30 -18.02
CA PRO A 115 4.64 -3.63 -16.66
C PRO A 115 5.85 -3.95 -15.75
N SER A 116 6.84 -4.64 -16.30
CA SER A 116 8.08 -4.99 -15.60
C SER A 116 8.89 -3.78 -15.17
N GLU A 117 8.96 -2.75 -16.04
CA GLU A 117 9.60 -1.47 -15.73
C GLU A 117 8.84 -0.70 -14.64
N LYS A 118 7.50 -0.72 -14.64
CA LYS A 118 6.70 -0.10 -13.56
C LYS A 118 6.86 -0.80 -12.21
N LEU A 119 7.10 -2.11 -12.20
CA LEU A 119 7.35 -2.88 -10.97
C LEU A 119 8.70 -2.57 -10.32
N GLY A 120 9.73 -2.24 -11.08
CA GLY A 120 11.08 -1.96 -10.55
C GLY A 120 11.11 -0.90 -9.44
N PRO A 121 10.55 0.31 -9.66
CA PRO A 121 10.42 1.33 -8.63
C PRO A 121 9.60 0.87 -7.40
N LEU A 122 8.54 0.09 -7.61
CA LEU A 122 7.70 -0.44 -6.54
C LEU A 122 8.47 -1.45 -5.66
N VAL A 123 9.20 -2.39 -6.27
CA VAL A 123 10.09 -3.34 -5.58
C VAL A 123 11.13 -2.58 -4.74
N SER A 124 11.84 -1.61 -5.34
CA SER A 124 12.85 -0.81 -4.62
C SER A 124 12.23 -0.02 -3.46
N TYR A 125 11.02 0.48 -3.62
CA TYR A 125 10.33 1.22 -2.58
C TYR A 125 9.87 0.31 -1.43
N ALA A 126 9.32 -0.86 -1.73
CA ALA A 126 8.95 -1.88 -0.74
C ALA A 126 10.15 -2.32 0.10
N GLU A 127 11.29 -2.60 -0.54
CA GLU A 127 12.53 -2.96 0.15
C GLU A 127 13.02 -1.85 1.09
N LYS A 128 13.01 -0.59 0.63
CA LYS A 128 13.37 0.57 1.47
C LYS A 128 12.43 0.74 2.66
N CYS A 129 11.14 0.43 2.48
CA CYS A 129 10.17 0.45 3.58
C CYS A 129 10.47 -0.64 4.61
N TYR A 130 10.71 -1.87 4.15
CA TYR A 130 11.05 -3.00 5.02
C TYR A 130 12.35 -2.76 5.79
N SER A 131 13.39 -2.30 5.09
CA SER A 131 14.69 -1.96 5.69
C SER A 131 14.55 -0.87 6.75
N TYR A 132 13.80 0.21 6.46
CA TYR A 132 13.53 1.26 7.45
C TYR A 132 12.82 0.70 8.69
N CYS A 133 11.76 -0.08 8.52
CA CYS A 133 11.02 -0.69 9.63
C CYS A 133 11.94 -1.57 10.51
N LYS A 134 12.79 -2.39 9.88
CA LYS A 134 13.77 -3.25 10.59
C LYS A 134 14.82 -2.42 11.35
N MET A 135 15.33 -1.36 10.74
CA MET A 135 16.35 -0.49 11.35
C MET A 135 15.85 0.26 12.57
N GLN A 136 14.56 0.62 12.61
CA GLN A 136 13.96 1.32 13.75
C GLN A 136 13.57 0.37 14.89
N PHE A 137 13.27 -0.89 14.60
CA PHE A 137 12.75 -1.85 15.59
C PHE A 137 13.74 -2.12 16.74
N TYR A 138 15.01 -2.38 16.42
CA TYR A 138 15.99 -2.76 17.44
C TYR A 138 16.40 -1.61 18.38
N PRO A 139 16.78 -0.40 17.89
CA PRO A 139 17.14 0.71 18.76
C PRO A 139 15.99 1.14 19.68
N ARG A 140 14.78 1.22 19.13
CA ARG A 140 13.56 1.56 19.88
C ARG A 140 13.30 0.55 21.00
N ASN A 141 13.34 -0.75 20.69
CA ASN A 141 13.15 -1.79 21.70
C ASN A 141 14.22 -1.76 22.78
N ARG A 142 15.49 -1.50 22.43
CA ARG A 142 16.55 -1.37 23.42
C ARG A 142 16.27 -0.21 24.39
N LEU A 143 15.81 0.93 23.88
CA LEU A 143 15.44 2.08 24.71
C LEU A 143 14.23 1.79 25.59
N HIS A 144 13.19 1.15 25.03
CA HIS A 144 12.01 0.71 25.76
C HIS A 144 12.37 -0.19 26.96
N HIS A 145 13.20 -1.21 26.75
CA HIS A 145 13.67 -2.09 27.83
C HIS A 145 14.53 -1.35 28.87
N LYS A 146 15.30 -0.33 28.45
CA LYS A 146 16.07 0.52 29.37
C LYS A 146 15.12 1.31 30.29
N ILE A 147 14.10 1.94 29.72
CA ILE A 147 13.11 2.77 30.44
C ILE A 147 12.36 1.96 31.50
N ILE A 148 11.92 0.74 31.16
CA ILE A 148 11.25 -0.16 32.12
C ILE A 148 12.12 -0.39 33.37
N LYS A 149 13.44 -0.46 33.20
CA LYS A 149 14.40 -0.68 34.30
C LYS A 149 14.73 0.60 35.06
N THR A 150 14.97 1.70 34.36
CA THR A 150 15.53 2.92 34.96
C THR A 150 14.47 3.90 35.44
N LYS A 151 13.26 3.87 34.86
CA LYS A 151 12.21 4.88 35.04
C LYS A 151 12.71 6.32 34.84
N ASN A 152 13.75 6.49 34.01
CA ASN A 152 14.37 7.77 33.75
C ASN A 152 13.46 8.61 32.83
N ILE A 153 13.19 9.85 33.24
CA ILE A 153 12.29 10.80 32.57
C ILE A 153 12.82 11.22 31.19
N GLU A 154 14.12 11.46 31.09
CA GLU A 154 14.80 11.88 29.86
C GLU A 154 14.74 10.75 28.82
N ASP A 155 15.06 9.51 29.22
CA ASP A 155 14.93 8.34 28.35
C ASP A 155 13.48 8.18 27.85
N HIS A 156 12.48 8.38 28.73
CA HIS A 156 11.06 8.30 28.38
C HIS A 156 10.66 9.37 27.34
N THR A 157 11.16 10.59 27.51
CA THR A 157 10.95 11.70 26.57
C THR A 157 11.57 11.40 25.20
N ILE A 158 12.80 10.90 25.19
CA ILE A 158 13.50 10.49 23.97
C ILE A 158 12.72 9.39 23.24
N LEU A 159 12.20 8.39 23.96
CA LEU A 159 11.41 7.32 23.35
C LEU A 159 10.14 7.86 22.67
N LYS A 160 9.45 8.83 23.27
CA LYS A 160 8.23 9.41 22.67
C LYS A 160 8.53 10.17 21.38
N ILE A 161 9.60 10.97 21.37
CA ILE A 161 10.05 11.69 20.17
C ILE A 161 10.39 10.68 19.07
N ILE A 162 11.11 9.60 19.42
CA ILE A 162 11.44 8.53 18.48
C ILE A 162 10.17 7.84 17.96
N ASP A 163 9.23 7.48 18.84
CA ASP A 163 7.98 6.82 18.46
C ASP A 163 7.16 7.70 17.51
N GLU A 164 7.07 9.02 17.74
CA GLU A 164 6.37 9.96 16.86
C GLU A 164 7.04 10.09 15.48
N ILE A 165 8.38 10.19 15.44
CA ILE A 165 9.14 10.24 14.20
C ILE A 165 8.96 8.94 13.39
N ILE A 166 9.08 7.79 14.05
CA ILE A 166 8.89 6.48 13.41
C ILE A 166 7.46 6.35 12.90
N PHE A 167 6.46 6.69 13.73
CA PHE A 167 5.05 6.60 13.36
C PHE A 167 4.75 7.44 12.12
N THR A 168 5.11 8.72 12.14
CA THR A 168 4.88 9.66 11.03
C THR A 168 5.59 9.20 9.75
N THR A 169 6.83 8.73 9.88
CA THR A 169 7.60 8.25 8.73
C THR A 169 7.02 6.97 8.13
N LEU A 170 6.63 6.01 8.97
CA LEU A 170 5.99 4.77 8.52
C LEU A 170 4.61 5.04 7.90
N GLN A 171 3.80 5.92 8.50
CA GLN A 171 2.51 6.34 7.94
C GLN A 171 2.63 6.87 6.52
N MET A 172 3.53 7.83 6.31
CA MET A 172 3.80 8.40 4.98
C MET A 172 4.24 7.31 3.99
N ARG A 173 5.17 6.44 4.40
CA ARG A 173 5.70 5.37 3.55
C ARG A 173 4.64 4.33 3.19
N MET A 174 3.81 3.91 4.15
CA MET A 174 2.76 2.92 3.90
C MET A 174 1.64 3.50 3.04
N THR A 175 1.31 4.78 3.22
CA THR A 175 0.36 5.49 2.35
C THR A 175 0.83 5.50 0.91
N ARG A 176 2.10 5.88 0.70
CA ARG A 176 2.69 5.91 -0.65
C ARG A 176 2.81 4.51 -1.25
N LEU A 177 3.26 3.52 -0.48
CA LEU A 177 3.37 2.14 -0.94
C LEU A 177 2.00 1.58 -1.34
N LYS A 178 0.96 1.85 -0.53
CA LYS A 178 -0.42 1.48 -0.85
C LYS A 178 -0.86 2.07 -2.19
N SER A 179 -0.69 3.38 -2.37
CA SER A 179 -1.04 4.05 -3.62
C SER A 179 -0.31 3.42 -4.80
N MET A 180 1.00 3.18 -4.70
CA MET A 180 1.76 2.59 -5.79
C MET A 180 1.29 1.16 -6.16
N ILE A 181 0.89 0.36 -5.17
CA ILE A 181 0.33 -0.98 -5.42
C ILE A 181 -1.07 -0.85 -6.06
N GLU A 182 -1.92 0.03 -5.55
CA GLU A 182 -3.25 0.28 -6.11
C GLU A 182 -3.17 0.80 -7.56
N ASP A 183 -2.28 1.74 -7.82
CA ASP A 183 -2.01 2.29 -9.16
C ASP A 183 -1.52 1.20 -10.11
N PHE A 184 -0.62 0.32 -9.65
CA PHE A 184 -0.16 -0.81 -10.43
C PHE A 184 -1.30 -1.79 -10.74
N CYS A 185 -2.07 -2.20 -9.72
CA CYS A 185 -3.19 -3.12 -9.89
C CYS A 185 -4.28 -2.54 -10.80
N ALA A 186 -4.54 -1.24 -10.74
CA ALA A 186 -5.52 -0.57 -11.60
C ALA A 186 -5.12 -0.55 -13.08
N LEU A 187 -3.84 -0.76 -13.39
CA LEU A 187 -3.35 -0.87 -14.76
C LEU A 187 -3.46 -2.29 -15.31
N VAL A 188 -3.72 -3.30 -14.50
CA VAL A 188 -3.75 -4.70 -14.96
C VAL A 188 -5.18 -5.08 -15.32
N GLU A 189 -5.44 -5.35 -16.59
CA GLU A 189 -6.74 -5.81 -17.11
C GLU A 189 -6.65 -7.23 -17.65
N VAL A 190 -7.73 -8.00 -17.51
CA VAL A 190 -7.80 -9.35 -18.10
C VAL A 190 -7.96 -9.22 -19.61
N LYS A 191 -7.04 -9.83 -20.35
CA LYS A 191 -7.18 -10.02 -21.79
C LYS A 191 -8.35 -10.97 -22.04
N TRP A 192 -9.46 -10.44 -22.56
CA TRP A 192 -10.53 -11.27 -23.10
C TRP A 192 -10.05 -11.87 -24.42
N ASP A 193 -9.80 -13.18 -24.43
CA ASP A 193 -9.54 -13.88 -25.69
C ASP A 193 -10.79 -13.80 -26.58
N LEU A 194 -10.77 -12.89 -27.55
CA LEU A 194 -11.81 -12.75 -28.58
C LEU A 194 -11.86 -13.93 -29.56
N ASN A 195 -11.17 -15.03 -29.29
CA ASN A 195 -11.04 -16.16 -30.22
C ASN A 195 -12.23 -17.13 -30.24
N GLU A 196 -13.28 -16.93 -29.45
CA GLU A 196 -14.44 -17.85 -29.45
C GLU A 196 -15.66 -17.34 -30.24
N LYS A 197 -15.74 -16.04 -30.56
CA LYS A 197 -16.88 -15.48 -31.32
C LYS A 197 -16.69 -15.44 -32.84
N ASP A 198 -15.45 -15.37 -33.32
CA ASP A 198 -15.17 -15.29 -34.76
C ASP A 198 -14.96 -16.68 -35.39
N ALA A 199 -14.59 -17.70 -34.60
CA ALA A 199 -14.50 -19.08 -35.07
C ALA A 199 -15.89 -19.69 -35.37
N ALA A 200 -16.93 -19.31 -34.61
CA ALA A 200 -18.30 -19.72 -34.86
C ALA A 200 -18.91 -19.06 -36.12
N ALA A 201 -18.44 -17.85 -36.48
CA ALA A 201 -18.87 -17.16 -37.70
C ALA A 201 -18.16 -17.71 -38.95
N ALA A 202 -16.90 -18.14 -38.84
CA ALA A 202 -16.14 -18.70 -39.96
C ALA A 202 -16.52 -20.15 -40.29
N ALA A 203 -17.01 -20.94 -39.33
CA ALA A 203 -17.47 -22.32 -39.57
C ALA A 203 -18.88 -22.42 -40.19
N GLY A 204 -19.62 -21.30 -40.28
CA GLY A 204 -20.97 -21.25 -40.85
C GLY A 204 -21.03 -20.89 -42.34
N ALA A 205 -19.90 -20.60 -42.99
CA ALA A 205 -19.87 -20.01 -44.33
C ALA A 205 -18.86 -20.68 -45.27
N THR A 206 -19.04 -21.97 -45.56
CA THR A 206 -18.49 -22.57 -46.79
C THR A 206 -19.41 -23.65 -47.36
N SER A 207 -20.15 -23.23 -48.40
CA SER A 207 -20.87 -23.93 -49.49
C SER A 207 -20.25 -25.27 -49.97
N PRO A 208 -20.91 -26.14 -50.79
CA PRO A 208 -21.79 -25.76 -51.91
C PRO A 208 -23.01 -26.70 -52.15
N ASN A 209 -23.95 -26.26 -53.00
CA ASN A 209 -24.64 -27.25 -53.84
C ASN A 209 -24.66 -26.78 -55.29
N GLU A 210 -24.14 -27.66 -56.13
CA GLU A 210 -23.91 -27.51 -57.56
C GLU A 210 -25.21 -27.58 -58.37
N THR A 211 -25.18 -26.87 -59.49
CA THR A 211 -26.05 -26.95 -60.67
C THR A 211 -26.31 -28.36 -61.19
N SER A 212 -27.53 -28.63 -61.66
CA SER A 212 -27.87 -29.08 -63.04
C SER A 212 -29.09 -30.02 -63.07
N VAL A 213 -30.22 -29.60 -63.66
CA VAL A 213 -30.84 -30.07 -64.91
C VAL A 213 -31.90 -29.04 -65.32
#